data_AF-A0A0B2SCV3-F1
#
_entry.id   AF-A0A0B2SCV3-F1
#
_cell.length_a   1.000
_cell.length_b   1.000
_cell.length_c   1.000
_cell.angle_alpha   90.00
_cell.angle_beta   90.00
_cell.angle_gamma   90.00
#
_symmetry.space_group_name_H-M   'P 1'
#
loop_
_entity.id
_entity.type
_entity.pdbx_description
1 polymer ?
#
loop_
_entity_poly.entity_id
_entity_poly.type
_entity_poly.pdbx_seq_one_letter_code
_entity_poly.pdbx_strand_id
1 'polypeptide(L)'
;MNRWQICPALAAFTFSQPGVLELTHNYGTESDGEFHYHSGNSEPQGFGHICFAVPNLQEAVAWFEQHQVTFKKRPEEGAMKDIAFILDPDGYWIEIVQPNLMG
;
A
#
# COMPACT_ATOMS: atom_id res chain seq x y z
N MET A 1 4.62 -26.13 18.13
CA MET A 1 5.08 -24.84 18.68
C MET A 1 5.22 -23.87 17.52
N ASN A 2 4.17 -23.08 17.23
CA ASN A 2 4.13 -22.20 16.05
C ASN A 2 4.68 -20.83 16.45
N ARG A 3 5.87 -20.50 15.93
CA ARG A 3 6.69 -19.35 16.34
C ARG A 3 6.31 -18.03 15.64
N TRP A 4 5.05 -17.88 15.19
CA TRP A 4 4.64 -16.77 14.31
C TRP A 4 3.22 -16.22 14.54
N GLN A 5 2.53 -16.58 15.62
CA GLN A 5 1.37 -15.78 16.02
C GLN A 5 1.91 -14.47 16.60
N ILE A 6 1.93 -13.42 15.77
CA ILE A 6 2.10 -12.06 16.24
C ILE A 6 1.02 -11.86 17.30
N CYS A 7 1.43 -11.46 18.51
CA CYS A 7 0.48 -11.18 19.58
C CYS A 7 -0.60 -10.22 19.03
N PRO A 8 -1.90 -10.55 19.08
CA PRO A 8 -2.95 -9.68 18.52
C PRO A 8 -2.88 -8.25 19.06
N ALA A 9 -2.46 -8.09 20.32
CA ALA A 9 -2.21 -6.80 20.94
C ALA A 9 -1.06 -6.02 20.29
N LEU A 10 0.01 -6.71 19.84
CA LEU A 10 1.12 -6.08 19.14
C LEU A 10 0.71 -5.65 17.72
N ALA A 11 -0.05 -6.48 17.00
CA ALA A 11 -0.57 -6.11 15.69
C ALA A 11 -1.48 -4.86 15.78
N ALA A 12 -2.43 -4.87 16.71
CA ALA A 12 -3.30 -3.72 16.94
C ALA A 12 -2.52 -2.46 17.34
N PHE A 13 -1.48 -2.61 18.17
CA PHE A 13 -0.59 -1.50 18.51
C PHE A 13 0.13 -0.95 17.27
N THR A 14 0.78 -1.81 16.47
CA THR A 14 1.52 -1.40 15.26
C THR A 14 0.63 -0.65 14.28
N PHE A 15 -0.57 -1.16 13.98
CA PHE A 15 -1.49 -0.51 13.03
C PHE A 15 -2.16 0.76 13.57
N SER A 16 -2.04 1.05 14.86
CA SER A 16 -2.54 2.31 15.46
C SER A 16 -1.47 3.40 15.55
N GLN A 17 -0.22 3.10 15.18
CA GLN A 17 0.85 4.09 15.26
C GLN A 17 0.71 5.15 14.16
N PRO A 18 0.90 6.44 14.48
CA PRO A 18 0.97 7.47 13.46
C PRO A 18 2.27 7.34 12.64
N GLY A 19 2.18 7.62 11.35
CA GLY A 19 3.33 7.70 10.44
C GLY A 19 3.41 9.09 9.80
N VAL A 20 4.62 9.48 9.39
CA VAL A 20 4.86 10.65 8.53
C VAL A 20 5.40 10.15 7.21
N LEU A 21 4.80 10.62 6.12
CA LEU A 21 5.30 10.42 4.77
C LEU A 21 5.83 11.76 4.25
N GLU A 22 7.14 11.83 4.05
CA GLU A 22 7.79 12.98 3.42
C GLU A 22 7.85 12.76 1.91
N LEU A 23 7.22 13.66 1.15
CA LEU A 23 7.25 13.66 -0.31
C LEU A 23 8.21 14.73 -0.78
N THR A 24 9.31 14.33 -1.40
CA THR A 24 10.35 15.24 -1.89
C THR A 24 10.07 15.63 -3.34
N HIS A 25 9.77 16.92 -3.55
CA HIS A 25 9.64 17.49 -4.88
C HIS A 25 10.97 18.09 -5.34
N ASN A 26 11.57 17.49 -6.38
CA ASN A 26 12.72 18.08 -7.07
C ASN A 26 12.20 19.02 -8.16
N TYR A 27 12.56 20.29 -8.13
CA TYR A 27 11.98 21.29 -9.03
C TYR A 27 12.28 21.01 -10.50
N GLY A 28 11.25 21.10 -11.35
CA GLY A 28 11.34 20.94 -12.80
C GLY A 28 11.00 19.54 -13.29
N THR A 29 10.91 18.53 -12.41
CA THR A 29 10.52 17.17 -12.80
C THR A 29 9.10 17.11 -13.34
N GLU A 30 8.21 18.00 -12.89
CA GLU A 30 6.83 18.11 -13.37
C GLU A 30 6.71 18.57 -14.83
N SER A 31 7.77 19.15 -15.40
CA SER A 31 7.79 19.65 -16.78
C SER A 31 8.64 18.79 -17.72
N ASP A 32 9.33 17.77 -17.18
CA ASP A 32 10.16 16.84 -17.96
C ASP A 32 9.36 15.56 -18.24
N GLY A 33 8.86 15.42 -19.47
CA GLY A 33 8.04 14.27 -19.88
C GLY A 33 8.78 12.93 -19.95
N GLU A 34 10.11 12.94 -19.92
CA GLU A 34 10.92 11.71 -19.91
C GLU A 34 11.27 11.28 -18.47
N PHE A 35 11.16 12.20 -17.51
CA PHE A 35 11.50 11.94 -16.12
C PHE A 35 10.46 11.04 -15.44
N HIS A 36 10.93 10.05 -14.70
CA HIS A 36 10.12 9.19 -13.86
C HIS A 36 10.94 8.66 -12.68
N TYR A 37 10.30 8.51 -11.52
CA TYR A 37 10.90 7.81 -10.40
C TYR A 37 10.82 6.29 -10.58
N HIS A 38 11.74 5.57 -9.96
CA HIS A 38 11.71 4.11 -9.92
C HIS A 38 11.03 3.63 -8.64
N SER A 39 9.96 2.84 -8.78
CA SER A 39 9.17 2.38 -7.64
C SER A 39 9.83 1.30 -6.78
N GLY A 40 10.90 0.67 -7.26
CA GLY A 40 11.66 -0.36 -6.53
C GLY A 40 11.11 -1.80 -6.69
N ASN A 41 9.98 -1.98 -7.38
CA ASN A 41 9.37 -3.31 -7.63
C ASN A 41 9.78 -3.95 -8.97
N SER A 42 10.68 -3.31 -9.72
CA SER A 42 11.39 -3.84 -10.88
C SER A 42 12.90 -3.82 -10.64
N GLU A 43 13.68 -4.47 -11.50
CA GLU A 43 15.14 -4.42 -11.38
C GLU A 43 15.69 -3.00 -11.62
N PRO A 44 16.58 -2.46 -10.76
CA PRO A 44 17.08 -3.05 -9.52
C PRO A 44 16.08 -2.95 -8.36
N GLN A 45 15.78 -4.08 -7.73
CA GLN A 45 14.77 -4.14 -6.66
C GLN A 45 15.28 -3.56 -5.33
N GLY A 46 14.38 -2.97 -4.55
CA GLY A 46 14.71 -2.37 -3.26
C GLY A 46 13.47 -2.06 -2.42
N PHE A 47 13.05 -0.79 -2.41
CA PHE A 47 11.78 -0.38 -1.79
C PHE A 47 10.60 -1.15 -2.41
N GLY A 48 9.64 -1.56 -1.59
CA GLY A 48 8.46 -2.29 -2.04
C GLY A 48 7.21 -1.40 -2.07
N HIS A 49 6.73 -1.00 -0.90
CA HIS A 49 5.48 -0.24 -0.76
C HIS A 49 5.40 0.43 0.61
N ILE A 50 4.49 1.40 0.69
CA ILE A 50 3.92 1.86 1.98
C ILE A 50 2.60 1.13 2.25
N CYS A 51 2.14 1.17 3.49
CA CYS A 51 0.93 0.46 3.93
C CYS A 51 0.00 1.38 4.71
N PHE A 52 -1.28 1.36 4.39
CA PHE A 52 -2.34 2.01 5.17
C PHE A 52 -3.31 0.97 5.72
N ALA A 53 -3.52 1.03 7.03
CA ALA A 53 -4.60 0.30 7.69
C ALA A 53 -5.92 1.06 7.57
N VAL A 54 -6.97 0.38 7.12
CA VAL A 54 -8.33 0.92 6.99
C VAL A 54 -9.30 0.18 7.90
N PRO A 55 -10.39 0.85 8.36
CA PRO A 55 -11.38 0.21 9.23
C PRO A 55 -12.23 -0.83 8.50
N ASN A 56 -12.49 -0.63 7.20
CA ASN A 56 -13.25 -1.54 6.34
C ASN A 56 -12.60 -1.59 4.95
N LEU A 57 -12.05 -2.75 4.57
CA LEU A 57 -11.37 -2.93 3.29
C LEU A 57 -12.32 -2.83 2.10
N GLN A 58 -13.52 -3.40 2.21
CA GLN A 58 -14.50 -3.40 1.12
C GLN A 58 -14.98 -1.98 0.77
N GLU A 59 -15.26 -1.17 1.80
CA GLU A 59 -15.64 0.23 1.62
C GLU A 59 -14.50 1.06 1.03
N ALA A 60 -13.26 0.84 1.47
CA ALA A 60 -12.09 1.53 0.92
C ALA A 60 -11.88 1.19 -0.56
N VAL A 61 -11.99 -0.09 -0.93
CA VAL A 61 -11.89 -0.54 -2.32
C VAL A 61 -12.98 0.09 -3.20
N ALA A 62 -14.23 0.06 -2.74
CA ALA A 62 -15.34 0.70 -3.46
C ALA A 62 -15.10 2.21 -3.64
N TRP A 63 -14.57 2.89 -2.62
CA TRP A 63 -14.21 4.31 -2.72
C TRP A 63 -13.11 4.54 -3.75
N PHE A 64 -12.06 3.72 -3.77
CA PHE A 64 -10.98 3.81 -4.75
C PHE A 64 -11.49 3.60 -6.19
N GLU A 65 -12.39 2.65 -6.40
CA GLU A 65 -13.02 2.42 -7.71
C GLU A 65 -13.85 3.62 -8.18
N GLN A 66 -14.67 4.19 -7.29
CA GLN A 66 -15.47 5.38 -7.59
C GLN A 66 -14.60 6.58 -7.99
N HIS A 67 -13.40 6.67 -7.43
CA HIS A 67 -12.43 7.73 -7.71
C HIS A 67 -11.39 7.34 -8.77
N GLN A 68 -11.60 6.23 -9.49
CA GLN A 68 -10.77 5.78 -10.61
C GLN A 68 -9.29 5.58 -10.23
N VAL A 69 -9.03 5.18 -8.99
CA VAL A 69 -7.67 4.84 -8.55
C VAL A 69 -7.20 3.57 -9.23
N THR A 70 -5.94 3.57 -9.67
CA THR A 70 -5.34 2.42 -10.34
C THR A 70 -5.02 1.31 -9.36
N PHE A 71 -5.59 0.12 -9.57
CA PHE A 71 -5.26 -1.07 -8.80
C PHE A 71 -4.08 -1.81 -9.42
N LYS A 72 -3.07 -2.12 -8.61
CA LYS A 72 -2.05 -3.11 -8.95
C LYS A 72 -2.54 -4.53 -8.72
N LYS A 73 -3.33 -4.72 -7.64
CA LYS A 73 -3.92 -5.99 -7.23
C LYS A 73 -5.18 -5.74 -6.41
N ARG A 74 -6.25 -6.46 -6.70
CA ARG A 74 -7.51 -6.40 -5.94
C ARG A 74 -7.54 -7.43 -4.79
N PRO A 75 -8.37 -7.22 -3.74
CA PRO A 75 -8.46 -8.17 -2.61
C PRO A 75 -8.79 -9.61 -3.01
N GLU A 76 -9.59 -9.77 -4.05
CA GLU A 76 -10.05 -11.06 -4.60
C GLU A 76 -9.01 -11.75 -5.49
N GLU A 77 -7.95 -11.05 -5.89
CA GLU A 77 -6.94 -11.54 -6.81
C GLU A 77 -5.79 -12.25 -6.09
N GLY A 78 -5.28 -13.33 -6.70
CA GLY A 78 -4.10 -14.04 -6.21
C GLY A 78 -4.36 -14.94 -4.99
N ALA A 79 -3.26 -15.40 -4.37
CA ALA A 79 -3.32 -16.37 -3.27
C ALA A 79 -3.66 -15.74 -1.91
N MET A 80 -3.21 -14.50 -1.69
CA MET A 80 -3.47 -13.75 -0.45
C MET A 80 -4.73 -12.92 -0.64
N LYS A 81 -5.83 -13.40 -0.05
CA LYS A 81 -7.10 -12.68 0.01
C LYS A 81 -7.05 -11.54 1.04
N ASP A 82 -7.99 -10.63 0.95
CA ASP A 82 -8.19 -9.55 1.94
C ASP A 82 -7.03 -8.53 2.00
N ILE A 83 -6.28 -8.39 0.90
CA ILE A 83 -5.22 -7.39 0.72
C ILE A 83 -5.29 -6.80 -0.68
N ALA A 84 -5.38 -5.47 -0.79
CA ALA A 84 -5.30 -4.74 -2.05
C ALA A 84 -3.96 -3.99 -2.18
N PHE A 85 -3.52 -3.80 -3.42
CA PHE A 85 -2.46 -2.86 -3.77
C PHE A 85 -3.00 -1.87 -4.79
N ILE A 86 -2.87 -0.58 -4.48
CA ILE A 86 -3.14 0.52 -5.40
C ILE A 86 -1.82 1.17 -5.84
N LEU A 87 -1.87 1.97 -6.89
CA LEU A 87 -0.74 2.76 -7.37
C LEU A 87 -1.01 4.25 -7.13
N ASP A 88 0.02 4.97 -6.72
CA ASP A 88 0.02 6.42 -6.73
C ASP A 88 0.38 6.98 -8.13
N PRO A 89 0.38 8.31 -8.33
CA PRO A 89 0.71 8.91 -9.63
C PRO A 89 2.12 8.59 -10.16
N ASP A 90 3.09 8.36 -9.27
CA ASP A 90 4.48 8.01 -9.62
C ASP A 90 4.67 6.48 -9.78
N GLY A 91 3.62 5.68 -9.56
CA GLY A 91 3.64 4.24 -9.70
C GLY A 91 4.20 3.49 -8.48
N TYR A 92 4.34 4.16 -7.32
CA TYR A 92 4.62 3.49 -6.06
C TYR A 92 3.42 2.66 -5.62
N TRP A 93 3.73 1.50 -5.04
CA TRP A 93 2.71 0.58 -4.55
C TRP A 93 2.28 1.01 -3.15
N ILE A 94 0.97 1.01 -2.93
CA ILE A 94 0.36 1.28 -1.64
C ILE A 94 -0.49 0.07 -1.26
N GLU A 95 -0.08 -0.60 -0.18
CA GLU A 95 -0.82 -1.71 0.40
C GLU A 95 -1.99 -1.18 1.25
N ILE A 96 -3.16 -1.77 1.05
CA ILE A 96 -4.37 -1.46 1.83
C ILE A 96 -4.79 -2.71 2.56
N VAL A 97 -4.82 -2.62 3.89
CA VAL A 97 -5.15 -3.75 4.77
C VAL A 97 -6.19 -3.35 5.80
N GLN A 98 -6.99 -4.33 6.22
CA GLN A 98 -7.82 -4.20 7.42
C GLN A 98 -7.20 -5.08 8.51
N PRO A 99 -6.67 -4.51 9.61
CA PRO A 99 -5.92 -5.26 10.62
C PRO A 99 -6.63 -6.52 11.14
N ASN A 100 -7.95 -6.47 11.29
CA ASN A 100 -8.74 -7.60 11.80
C ASN A 100 -8.92 -8.75 10.79
N LEU A 101 -8.59 -8.53 9.51
CA LEU A 101 -8.59 -9.57 8.47
C LEU A 101 -7.20 -10.16 8.26
N MET A 102 -6.15 -9.55 8.84
CA MET A 102 -4.79 -10.07 8.82
C MET A 102 -4.65 -11.09 9.96
N GLY A 103 -4.68 -12.38 9.60
CA GLY A 103 -4.69 -13.52 10.53
C GLY A 103 -3.43 -13.70 11.39
#